data_AF-A0A7X0C3U0-F1
#
_entry.id   AF-A0A7X0C3U0-F1
#
_cell.length_a   1.000
_cell.length_b   1.000
_cell.length_c   1.000
_cell.angle_alpha   90.00
_cell.angle_beta   90.00
_cell.angle_gamma   90.00
#
_symmetry.space_group_name_H-M   'P 1'
#
loop_
_entity.id
_entity.type
_entity.pdbx_description
1 polymer ?
#
loop_
_entity_poly.entity_id
_entity_poly.type
_entity_poly.pdbx_seq_one_letter_code
_entity_poly.pdbx_strand_id
1 'polypeptide(L)'
;MTSMEACLWITPKIFDDLRDPAPGVAAFFDHHAVWLADRPVTIVFCAGNGDHVLDYAGRRAWGDRFDWARYNCFALGPGGPAAITRAHNRDWLARVRDGGERSANPYSAGPMFTLSEQPMDYERLAGCYAAVRAEARRRGLRVSLLEYLEPGPEFCRSEWKTVRHPEVAASAADAGGHLVPGVIDVTAPLAADTRRYAAYPGGIPAGLPAGDFVAAQTAAFAADFGLDGVLLGNQFGLIGFWHPDNAPPLTPGRSAAIERFFLRLREAMGERLVYWMDTYWRAEVERSAWGMTDTAYATLDAILVSTFAVLVERTEIVPNLLSKAALGGPRPLLGLDFVDPWYWYRTYLDDRRSYLYQREVLAAHAASVAGVSFFANDTFGHFVPAGELEATFEVVRKAETT
;
A
#
# COMPACT_ATOMS: atom_id res chain seq x y z
N MET A 1 29.30 -3.11 3.08
CA MET A 1 27.99 -2.49 3.33
C MET A 1 27.00 -3.58 3.70
N THR A 2 25.95 -3.26 4.46
CA THR A 2 24.84 -4.18 4.74
C THR A 2 24.06 -4.42 3.45
N SER A 3 23.64 -5.66 3.19
CA SER A 3 22.78 -5.97 2.02
C SER A 3 21.51 -5.11 2.05
N MET A 4 21.08 -4.63 0.89
CA MET A 4 19.82 -3.91 0.72
C MET A 4 18.65 -4.81 1.11
N GLU A 5 17.70 -4.27 1.87
CA GLU A 5 16.44 -4.95 2.19
C GLU A 5 15.66 -5.25 0.89
N ALA A 6 15.05 -6.44 0.82
CA ALA A 6 14.06 -6.77 -0.19
C ALA A 6 12.65 -6.66 0.41
N CYS A 7 11.88 -5.66 -0.04
CA CYS A 7 10.50 -5.42 0.37
C CYS A 7 9.54 -5.84 -0.75
N LEU A 8 8.98 -7.03 -0.66
CA LEU A 8 8.12 -7.60 -1.72
C LEU A 8 6.66 -7.52 -1.32
N TRP A 9 5.84 -7.03 -2.24
CA TRP A 9 4.40 -6.91 -2.03
C TRP A 9 3.68 -8.06 -2.70
N ILE A 10 2.83 -8.76 -1.96
CA ILE A 10 2.04 -9.88 -2.47
C ILE A 10 0.56 -9.68 -2.16
N THR A 11 -0.30 -10.20 -3.02
CA THR A 11 -1.75 -10.16 -2.82
C THR A 11 -2.32 -11.58 -2.77
N PRO A 12 -3.55 -11.77 -2.25
CA PRO A 12 -4.19 -13.08 -2.27
C PRO A 12 -4.43 -13.65 -3.68
N LYS A 13 -4.24 -12.85 -4.74
CA LYS A 13 -4.39 -13.27 -6.14
C LYS A 13 -3.40 -14.37 -6.54
N ILE A 14 -2.31 -14.56 -5.79
CA ILE A 14 -1.32 -15.62 -6.04
C ILE A 14 -1.81 -17.02 -5.59
N PHE A 15 -2.97 -17.11 -4.96
CA PHE A 15 -3.52 -18.36 -4.41
C PHE A 15 -4.66 -18.88 -5.27
N ASP A 16 -4.51 -20.11 -5.77
CA ASP A 16 -5.59 -20.82 -6.46
C ASP A 16 -6.75 -21.20 -5.51
N ASP A 17 -6.44 -21.53 -4.24
CA ASP A 17 -7.43 -21.78 -3.18
C ASP A 17 -7.05 -21.04 -1.89
N LEU A 18 -7.88 -20.07 -1.47
CA LEU A 18 -7.67 -19.31 -0.24
C LEU A 18 -7.76 -20.16 1.04
N ARG A 19 -8.29 -21.38 0.96
CA ARG A 19 -8.32 -22.33 2.09
C ARG A 19 -7.03 -23.12 2.21
N ASP A 20 -6.23 -23.16 1.14
CA ASP A 20 -4.91 -23.80 1.12
C ASP A 20 -3.88 -22.89 0.42
N PRO A 21 -3.40 -21.84 1.11
CA PRO A 21 -2.46 -20.89 0.52
C PRO A 21 -1.04 -21.47 0.35
N ALA A 22 -0.74 -22.65 0.91
CA ALA A 22 0.62 -23.19 0.98
C ALA A 22 1.29 -23.38 -0.40
N PRO A 23 0.62 -23.88 -1.45
CA PRO A 23 1.22 -24.02 -2.78
C PRO A 23 1.64 -22.67 -3.39
N GLY A 24 0.77 -21.65 -3.32
CA GLY A 24 1.08 -20.33 -3.87
C GLY A 24 2.18 -19.62 -3.09
N VAL A 25 2.22 -19.78 -1.77
CA VAL A 25 3.34 -19.30 -0.93
C VAL A 25 4.65 -19.98 -1.34
N ALA A 26 4.67 -21.32 -1.46
CA ALA A 26 5.88 -22.03 -1.87
C ALA A 26 6.38 -21.57 -3.24
N ALA A 27 5.47 -21.41 -4.21
CA ALA A 27 5.78 -20.91 -5.54
C ALA A 27 6.36 -19.48 -5.50
N PHE A 28 5.81 -18.59 -4.66
CA PHE A 28 6.36 -17.25 -4.45
C PHE A 28 7.80 -17.29 -3.95
N PHE A 29 8.09 -18.10 -2.91
CA PHE A 29 9.44 -18.20 -2.37
C PHE A 29 10.42 -18.88 -3.33
N ASP A 30 9.97 -19.84 -4.15
CA ASP A 30 10.79 -20.45 -5.19
C ASP A 30 11.16 -19.45 -6.29
N HIS A 31 10.16 -18.73 -6.81
CA HIS A 31 10.34 -17.77 -7.88
C HIS A 31 11.26 -16.60 -7.49
N HIS A 32 11.17 -16.16 -6.24
CA HIS A 32 11.96 -15.04 -5.73
C HIS A 32 13.18 -15.47 -4.91
N ALA A 33 13.57 -16.75 -4.92
CA ALA A 33 14.61 -17.28 -4.03
C ALA A 33 15.93 -16.48 -4.04
N VAL A 34 16.37 -16.05 -5.23
CA VAL A 34 17.57 -15.22 -5.41
C VAL A 34 17.45 -13.86 -4.71
N TRP A 35 16.28 -13.23 -4.81
CA TRP A 35 15.98 -11.97 -4.16
C TRP A 35 15.84 -12.09 -2.65
N LEU A 36 15.45 -13.25 -2.12
CA LEU A 36 15.23 -13.45 -0.69
C LEU A 36 16.50 -13.90 0.05
N ALA A 37 17.53 -14.34 -0.68
CA ALA A 37 18.75 -14.87 -0.09
C ALA A 37 19.66 -13.79 0.50
N ASP A 38 20.26 -14.10 1.66
CA ASP A 38 21.35 -13.35 2.32
C ASP A 38 21.09 -11.86 2.55
N ARG A 39 19.82 -11.49 2.79
CA ARG A 39 19.40 -10.11 3.06
C ARG A 39 18.20 -9.99 3.98
N PRO A 40 17.95 -8.81 4.57
CA PRO A 40 16.68 -8.54 5.24
C PRO A 40 15.52 -8.66 4.25
N VAL A 41 14.48 -9.40 4.64
CA VAL A 41 13.28 -9.59 3.81
C VAL A 41 12.08 -9.04 4.55
N THR A 42 11.31 -8.19 3.86
CA THR A 42 10.00 -7.76 4.26
C THR A 42 8.99 -8.20 3.21
N ILE A 43 7.91 -8.84 3.64
CA ILE A 43 6.76 -9.14 2.81
C ILE A 43 5.62 -8.25 3.26
N VAL A 44 5.10 -7.45 2.33
CA VAL A 44 3.90 -6.64 2.51
C VAL A 44 2.75 -7.42 1.93
N PHE A 45 1.93 -8.01 2.81
CA PHE A 45 0.73 -8.69 2.37
C PHE A 45 -0.36 -7.65 2.17
N CYS A 46 -1.00 -7.67 1.00
CA CYS A 46 -2.03 -6.71 0.63
C CYS A 46 -3.36 -7.44 0.51
N ALA A 47 -3.97 -7.76 1.65
CA ALA A 47 -5.24 -8.49 1.68
C ALA A 47 -6.38 -7.67 1.09
N GLY A 48 -6.35 -6.36 1.34
CA GLY A 48 -7.31 -5.40 0.87
C GLY A 48 -6.81 -3.99 1.05
N ASN A 49 -7.72 -3.01 1.01
CA ASN A 49 -7.37 -1.59 1.10
C ASN A 49 -7.39 -1.05 2.53
N GLY A 50 -7.28 -1.93 3.52
CA GLY A 50 -7.33 -1.58 4.93
C GLY A 50 -8.74 -1.49 5.52
N ASP A 51 -9.81 -1.52 4.73
CA ASP A 51 -11.19 -1.59 5.28
C ASP A 51 -11.37 -2.82 6.18
N HIS A 52 -10.74 -3.95 5.81
CA HIS A 52 -10.71 -5.16 6.62
C HIS A 52 -10.02 -4.98 7.97
N VAL A 53 -9.07 -4.06 8.09
CA VAL A 53 -8.46 -3.68 9.37
C VAL A 53 -9.41 -2.78 10.16
N LEU A 54 -10.01 -1.79 9.50
CA LEU A 54 -10.90 -0.81 10.12
C LEU A 54 -12.22 -1.43 10.62
N ASP A 55 -12.70 -2.48 9.95
CA ASP A 55 -13.90 -3.23 10.33
C ASP A 55 -13.68 -4.36 11.35
N TYR A 56 -12.42 -4.68 11.65
CA TYR A 56 -12.08 -5.85 12.46
C TYR A 56 -12.62 -5.76 13.90
N ALA A 57 -13.43 -6.74 14.33
CA ALA A 57 -14.05 -6.76 15.66
C ALA A 57 -13.29 -7.58 16.73
N GLY A 58 -12.10 -8.08 16.40
CA GLY A 58 -11.26 -8.93 17.26
C GLY A 58 -11.40 -10.42 17.00
N ARG A 59 -10.60 -11.26 17.68
CA ARG A 59 -10.48 -12.71 17.40
C ARG A 59 -11.79 -13.50 17.35
N ARG A 60 -12.79 -13.09 18.12
CA ARG A 60 -14.11 -13.75 18.16
C ARG A 60 -14.89 -13.60 16.86
N ALA A 61 -14.52 -12.63 16.03
CA ALA A 61 -15.11 -12.36 14.74
C ALA A 61 -14.28 -12.95 13.59
N TRP A 62 -13.41 -13.93 13.85
CA TRP A 62 -12.55 -14.45 12.77
C TRP A 62 -13.32 -15.14 11.62
N GLY A 63 -14.53 -15.64 11.89
CA GLY A 63 -15.44 -16.13 10.86
C GLY A 63 -16.14 -15.03 10.05
N ASP A 64 -15.99 -13.75 10.41
CA ASP A 64 -16.58 -12.64 9.65
C ASP A 64 -15.85 -12.46 8.32
N ARG A 65 -16.64 -12.16 7.29
CA ARG A 65 -16.14 -11.95 5.94
C ARG A 65 -15.87 -10.48 5.68
N PHE A 66 -14.89 -10.23 4.81
CA PHE A 66 -14.60 -8.90 4.28
C PHE A 66 -14.34 -8.99 2.77
N ASP A 67 -14.47 -7.87 2.07
CA ASP A 67 -14.09 -7.80 0.65
C ASP A 67 -12.57 -7.62 0.54
N TRP A 68 -11.93 -8.45 -0.27
CA TRP A 68 -10.48 -8.48 -0.41
C TRP A 68 -10.07 -7.98 -1.80
N ALA A 69 -8.75 -7.88 -2.04
CA ALA A 69 -8.15 -7.29 -3.24
C ALA A 69 -8.34 -8.09 -4.54
N ARG A 70 -9.59 -8.39 -4.89
CA ARG A 70 -10.00 -9.22 -6.04
C ARG A 70 -10.36 -8.42 -7.29
N TYR A 71 -10.32 -7.10 -7.23
CA TYR A 71 -10.52 -6.22 -8.38
C TYR A 71 -9.20 -5.65 -8.89
N ASN A 72 -9.23 -5.11 -10.10
CA ASN A 72 -8.12 -4.47 -10.81
C ASN A 72 -8.38 -2.98 -11.08
N CYS A 73 -9.16 -2.33 -10.20
CA CYS A 73 -9.41 -0.89 -10.21
C CYS A 73 -10.13 -0.47 -8.92
N PHE A 74 -10.46 0.82 -8.79
CA PHE A 74 -11.34 1.33 -7.72
C PHE A 74 -12.71 0.65 -7.75
N ALA A 75 -13.04 -0.08 -6.68
CA ALA A 75 -14.33 -0.75 -6.53
C ALA A 75 -15.33 0.16 -5.83
N LEU A 76 -15.60 1.31 -6.45
CA LEU A 76 -16.45 2.38 -5.94
C LEU A 76 -17.85 2.37 -6.53
N GLY A 77 -18.86 2.54 -5.68
CA GLY A 77 -20.23 2.83 -6.09
C GLY A 77 -21.28 1.99 -5.38
N PRO A 78 -22.55 2.44 -5.40
CA PRO A 78 -23.65 1.69 -4.80
C PRO A 78 -23.95 0.42 -5.58
N GLY A 79 -24.37 -0.63 -4.87
CA GLY A 79 -24.71 -1.93 -5.44
C GLY A 79 -23.62 -2.99 -5.22
N GLY A 80 -23.88 -4.21 -5.72
CA GLY A 80 -22.94 -5.32 -5.63
C GLY A 80 -21.83 -5.26 -6.70
N PRO A 81 -20.85 -6.19 -6.64
CA PRO A 81 -19.70 -6.24 -7.56
C PRO A 81 -20.07 -6.12 -9.05
N ALA A 82 -21.17 -6.75 -9.48
CA ALA A 82 -21.63 -6.69 -10.86
C ALA A 82 -22.08 -5.29 -11.30
N ALA A 83 -22.70 -4.51 -10.41
CA ALA A 83 -23.14 -3.15 -10.71
C ALA A 83 -21.94 -2.21 -10.85
N ILE A 84 -20.98 -2.32 -9.92
CA ILE A 84 -19.72 -1.55 -9.94
C ILE A 84 -18.94 -1.85 -11.21
N THR A 85 -18.74 -3.13 -11.53
CA THR A 85 -18.05 -3.57 -12.76
C THR A 85 -18.71 -3.01 -14.02
N ARG A 86 -20.04 -3.07 -14.10
CA ARG A 86 -20.78 -2.54 -15.26
C ARG A 86 -20.69 -1.01 -15.37
N ALA A 87 -20.68 -0.29 -14.25
CA ALA A 87 -20.54 1.15 -14.22
C ALA A 87 -19.15 1.57 -14.69
N HIS A 88 -18.11 0.96 -14.11
CA HIS A 88 -16.72 1.18 -14.49
C HIS A 88 -16.49 0.90 -15.99
N ASN A 89 -16.88 -0.28 -16.48
CA ASN A 89 -16.64 -0.67 -17.87
C ASN A 89 -17.38 0.23 -18.88
N ARG A 90 -18.50 0.82 -18.48
CA ARG A 90 -19.24 1.79 -19.31
C ARG A 90 -18.52 3.13 -19.38
N ASP A 91 -18.03 3.64 -18.25
CA ASP A 91 -17.23 4.88 -18.21
C ASP A 91 -15.94 4.70 -19.03
N TRP A 92 -15.22 3.61 -18.80
CA TRP A 92 -14.02 3.26 -19.58
C TRP A 92 -14.31 3.22 -21.09
N LEU A 93 -15.32 2.45 -21.52
CA LEU A 93 -15.70 2.38 -22.94
C LEU A 93 -16.08 3.73 -23.55
N ALA A 94 -16.72 4.63 -22.79
CA ALA A 94 -17.07 5.96 -23.28
C ALA A 94 -15.81 6.78 -23.54
N ARG A 95 -14.86 6.80 -22.59
CA ARG A 95 -13.60 7.56 -22.71
C ARG A 95 -12.71 7.08 -23.85
N VAL A 96 -12.61 5.75 -24.02
CA VAL A 96 -11.89 5.13 -25.15
C VAL A 96 -12.48 5.59 -26.48
N ARG A 97 -13.82 5.60 -26.60
CA ARG A 97 -14.53 6.02 -27.83
C ARG A 97 -14.37 7.50 -28.13
N ASP A 98 -14.37 8.35 -27.11
CA ASP A 98 -14.28 9.80 -27.25
C ASP A 98 -12.84 10.30 -27.51
N GLY A 99 -11.87 9.38 -27.66
CA GLY A 99 -10.45 9.71 -27.90
C GLY A 99 -9.78 10.37 -26.68
N GLY A 100 -10.41 10.31 -25.51
CA GLY A 100 -9.93 10.91 -24.27
C GLY A 100 -8.89 10.06 -23.54
N GLU A 101 -8.73 8.80 -23.92
CA GLU A 101 -7.71 7.93 -23.33
C GLU A 101 -6.33 8.31 -23.88
N ARG A 102 -5.62 9.15 -23.13
CA ARG A 102 -4.16 9.17 -23.23
C ARG A 102 -3.69 7.88 -22.57
N SER A 103 -3.05 7.01 -23.34
CA SER A 103 -2.35 5.79 -22.91
C SER A 103 -1.26 6.00 -21.83
N ALA A 104 -1.17 7.20 -21.25
CA ALA A 104 -0.26 7.56 -20.18
C ALA A 104 -0.92 7.50 -18.79
N ASN A 105 -2.24 7.27 -18.72
CA ASN A 105 -2.95 7.16 -17.46
C ASN A 105 -3.42 5.69 -17.18
N PRO A 106 -2.81 4.97 -16.22
CA PRO A 106 -3.22 3.61 -15.83
C PRO A 106 -4.57 3.56 -15.09
N TYR A 107 -5.16 4.69 -14.69
CA TYR A 107 -6.51 4.70 -14.11
C TYR A 107 -7.58 4.33 -15.14
N SER A 108 -7.20 4.31 -16.41
CA SER A 108 -7.96 3.76 -17.54
C SER A 108 -7.45 2.37 -17.96
N ALA A 109 -6.81 1.58 -17.07
CA ALA A 109 -6.14 0.30 -17.35
C ALA A 109 -7.06 -0.86 -17.78
N GLY A 110 -7.92 -0.59 -18.75
CA GLY A 110 -8.83 -1.55 -19.31
C GLY A 110 -10.10 -1.72 -18.47
N PRO A 111 -10.96 -2.64 -18.90
CA PRO A 111 -12.14 -3.01 -18.14
C PRO A 111 -11.78 -3.54 -16.74
N MET A 112 -12.66 -3.25 -15.78
CA MET A 112 -12.75 -3.90 -14.49
C MET A 112 -13.16 -5.36 -14.65
N PHE A 113 -12.49 -6.22 -13.87
CA PHE A 113 -12.82 -7.63 -13.69
C PHE A 113 -12.85 -7.97 -12.20
N THR A 114 -13.67 -8.97 -11.85
CA THR A 114 -13.55 -9.68 -10.58
C THR A 114 -12.74 -10.94 -10.84
N LEU A 115 -11.56 -11.04 -10.25
CA LEU A 115 -10.60 -12.10 -10.55
C LEU A 115 -10.92 -13.41 -9.83
N SER A 116 -11.61 -13.31 -8.71
CA SER A 116 -11.97 -14.47 -7.90
C SER A 116 -13.24 -14.21 -7.10
N GLU A 117 -14.11 -15.22 -7.06
CA GLU A 117 -15.32 -15.23 -6.23
C GLU A 117 -15.09 -15.90 -4.87
N GLN A 118 -13.85 -16.30 -4.58
CA GLN A 118 -13.54 -16.98 -3.31
C GLN A 118 -13.79 -16.02 -2.14
N PRO A 119 -14.53 -16.45 -1.10
CA PRO A 119 -14.78 -15.62 0.07
C PRO A 119 -13.54 -15.52 0.94
N MET A 120 -13.22 -14.32 1.41
CA MET A 120 -12.20 -14.10 2.44
C MET A 120 -12.89 -13.82 3.78
N ASP A 121 -12.46 -14.54 4.80
CA ASP A 121 -12.72 -14.25 6.21
C ASP A 121 -11.38 -14.13 6.93
N TYR A 122 -11.42 -13.69 8.17
CA TYR A 122 -10.20 -13.48 8.96
C TYR A 122 -9.51 -14.80 9.34
N GLU A 123 -10.22 -15.94 9.40
CA GLU A 123 -9.59 -17.27 9.55
C GLU A 123 -8.73 -17.61 8.33
N ARG A 124 -9.24 -17.41 7.11
CA ARG A 124 -8.46 -17.58 5.87
C ARG A 124 -7.27 -16.63 5.82
N LEU A 125 -7.47 -15.36 6.19
CA LEU A 125 -6.38 -14.39 6.24
C LEU A 125 -5.27 -14.82 7.21
N ALA A 126 -5.63 -15.29 8.40
CA ALA A 126 -4.68 -15.86 9.35
C ALA A 126 -3.93 -17.07 8.75
N GLY A 127 -4.63 -17.93 7.99
CA GLY A 127 -4.06 -19.04 7.25
C GLY A 127 -3.00 -18.59 6.22
N CYS A 128 -3.27 -17.53 5.46
CA CYS A 128 -2.32 -16.95 4.51
C CYS A 128 -1.04 -16.48 5.21
N TYR A 129 -1.15 -15.72 6.30
CA TYR A 129 0.02 -15.28 7.06
C TYR A 129 0.79 -16.44 7.68
N ALA A 130 0.07 -17.43 8.23
CA ALA A 130 0.69 -18.61 8.82
C ALA A 130 1.48 -19.41 7.77
N ALA A 131 0.96 -19.55 6.55
CA ALA A 131 1.65 -20.20 5.45
C ALA A 131 2.95 -19.46 5.06
N VAL A 132 2.91 -18.14 4.92
CA VAL A 132 4.11 -17.31 4.66
C VAL A 132 5.16 -17.50 5.75
N ARG A 133 4.76 -17.45 7.03
CA ARG A 133 5.67 -17.66 8.16
C ARG A 133 6.26 -19.08 8.20
N ALA A 134 5.43 -20.09 7.94
CA ALA A 134 5.85 -21.48 7.95
C ALA A 134 6.89 -21.74 6.85
N GLU A 135 6.64 -21.22 5.65
CA GLU A 135 7.53 -21.37 4.51
C GLU A 135 8.85 -20.62 4.71
N ALA A 136 8.81 -19.38 5.21
CA ALA A 136 10.01 -18.64 5.58
C ALA A 136 10.88 -19.43 6.58
N ARG A 137 10.26 -19.98 7.64
CA ARG A 137 10.97 -20.81 8.63
C ARG A 137 11.55 -22.08 8.01
N ARG A 138 10.81 -22.76 7.14
CA ARG A 138 11.28 -23.96 6.42
C ARG A 138 12.54 -23.68 5.61
N ARG A 139 12.64 -22.47 5.05
CA ARG A 139 13.80 -22.00 4.25
C ARG A 139 14.89 -21.33 5.08
N GLY A 140 14.72 -21.22 6.41
CA GLY A 140 15.66 -20.53 7.28
C GLY A 140 15.72 -19.02 7.09
N LEU A 141 14.71 -18.42 6.44
CA LEU A 141 14.64 -16.99 6.16
C LEU A 141 14.02 -16.24 7.34
N ARG A 142 14.60 -15.09 7.66
CA ARG A 142 14.00 -14.12 8.59
C ARG A 142 13.20 -13.12 7.77
N VAL A 143 11.88 -13.23 7.86
CA VAL A 143 10.93 -12.40 7.11
C VAL A 143 10.13 -11.55 8.08
N SER A 144 10.14 -10.24 7.87
CA SER A 144 9.16 -9.32 8.44
C SER A 144 7.87 -9.39 7.62
N LEU A 145 6.72 -9.59 8.26
CA LEU A 145 5.41 -9.66 7.59
C LEU A 145 4.55 -8.46 8.02
N LEU A 146 4.24 -7.61 7.05
CA LEU A 146 3.43 -6.40 7.23
C LEU A 146 2.06 -6.56 6.56
N GLU A 147 1.04 -5.90 7.09
CA GLU A 147 -0.23 -5.68 6.37
C GLU A 147 -0.22 -4.31 5.69
N TYR A 148 -0.91 -4.23 4.56
CA TYR A 148 -1.08 -3.01 3.79
C TYR A 148 -2.35 -2.24 4.18
N LEU A 149 -2.23 -0.92 4.32
CA LEU A 149 -3.36 -0.02 4.54
C LEU A 149 -3.39 1.07 3.46
N GLU A 150 -4.47 1.13 2.70
CA GLU A 150 -4.76 2.26 1.81
C GLU A 150 -5.64 3.29 2.50
N PRO A 151 -5.40 4.58 2.30
CA PRO A 151 -6.31 5.61 2.79
C PRO A 151 -7.60 5.69 1.96
N GLY A 152 -7.55 5.29 0.69
CA GLY A 152 -8.68 5.31 -0.24
C GLY A 152 -9.32 3.93 -0.49
N PRO A 153 -10.38 3.86 -1.32
CA PRO A 153 -11.11 2.64 -1.64
C PRO A 153 -10.57 1.96 -2.91
N GLU A 154 -9.26 1.75 -2.96
CA GLU A 154 -8.60 1.12 -4.10
C GLU A 154 -8.80 -0.40 -4.08
N PHE A 155 -9.02 -1.05 -5.23
CA PHE A 155 -9.02 -2.53 -5.46
C PHE A 155 -9.86 -3.44 -4.52
N CYS A 156 -10.64 -2.88 -3.58
CA CYS A 156 -11.63 -3.54 -2.71
C CYS A 156 -12.82 -2.61 -2.48
N ARG A 157 -13.99 -3.15 -2.18
CA ARG A 157 -15.08 -2.33 -1.63
C ARG A 157 -14.70 -1.88 -0.22
N SER A 158 -15.04 -0.63 0.13
CA SER A 158 -14.74 -0.06 1.44
C SER A 158 -16.01 0.38 2.14
N GLU A 159 -16.66 -0.54 2.86
CA GLU A 159 -17.90 -0.25 3.58
C GLU A 159 -17.65 0.67 4.79
N TRP A 160 -16.54 0.49 5.51
CA TRP A 160 -16.18 1.37 6.62
C TRP A 160 -16.01 2.80 6.12
N LYS A 161 -15.20 3.01 5.07
CA LYS A 161 -14.92 4.36 4.52
C LYS A 161 -16.12 4.99 3.82
N THR A 162 -16.83 4.25 2.96
CA THR A 162 -17.80 4.86 2.03
C THR A 162 -19.25 4.82 2.50
N VAL A 163 -19.58 3.93 3.44
CA VAL A 163 -20.97 3.76 3.91
C VAL A 163 -21.09 4.12 5.38
N ARG A 164 -20.18 3.63 6.23
CA ARG A 164 -20.33 3.76 7.68
C ARG A 164 -19.77 5.06 8.23
N HIS A 165 -18.58 5.43 7.78
CA HIS A 165 -17.88 6.64 8.21
C HIS A 165 -17.54 7.57 7.03
N PRO A 166 -18.52 7.91 6.16
CA PRO A 166 -18.27 8.80 5.03
C PRO A 166 -17.86 10.21 5.49
N GLU A 167 -18.18 10.60 6.72
CA GLU A 167 -17.83 11.91 7.28
C GLU A 167 -16.31 12.13 7.43
N VAL A 168 -15.53 11.06 7.62
CA VAL A 168 -14.06 11.14 7.68
C VAL A 168 -13.39 10.71 6.37
N ALA A 169 -14.16 10.18 5.42
CA ALA A 169 -13.67 9.73 4.12
C ALA A 169 -14.19 10.59 2.95
N ALA A 170 -14.67 11.81 3.24
CA ALA A 170 -15.29 12.69 2.25
C ALA A 170 -14.28 13.33 1.27
N SER A 171 -12.99 13.15 1.49
CA SER A 171 -11.94 13.67 0.61
C SER A 171 -11.83 12.85 -0.66
N ALA A 172 -11.28 13.46 -1.70
CA ALA A 172 -11.01 12.82 -2.98
C ALA A 172 -9.52 12.86 -3.33
N ALA A 173 -9.06 11.86 -4.09
CA ALA A 173 -7.78 11.87 -4.76
C ALA A 173 -7.97 12.11 -6.26
N ASP A 174 -7.10 12.88 -6.88
CA ASP A 174 -7.09 13.03 -8.33
C ASP A 174 -6.17 11.98 -8.96
N ALA A 175 -6.79 10.88 -9.38
CA ALA A 175 -6.17 9.80 -10.11
C ALA A 175 -6.11 10.14 -11.60
N GLY A 176 -5.18 11.04 -11.97
CA GLY A 176 -4.89 11.38 -13.36
C GLY A 176 -6.10 11.94 -14.13
N GLY A 177 -6.92 12.75 -13.47
CA GLY A 177 -8.19 13.30 -13.98
C GLY A 177 -9.42 12.53 -13.51
N HIS A 178 -9.27 11.53 -12.65
CA HIS A 178 -10.38 10.80 -12.01
C HIS A 178 -10.43 11.14 -10.53
N LEU A 179 -11.46 11.88 -10.10
CA LEU A 179 -11.67 12.16 -8.69
C LEU A 179 -12.22 10.92 -7.98
N VAL A 180 -11.40 10.30 -7.13
CA VAL A 180 -11.72 9.11 -6.35
C VAL A 180 -12.12 9.53 -4.94
N PRO A 181 -13.41 9.47 -4.55
CA PRO A 181 -13.85 9.76 -3.18
C PRO A 181 -13.45 8.63 -2.22
N GLY A 182 -13.66 8.83 -0.91
CA GLY A 182 -13.46 7.78 0.10
C GLY A 182 -12.07 7.78 0.73
N VAL A 183 -11.34 8.89 0.62
CA VAL A 183 -10.02 9.06 1.22
C VAL A 183 -10.14 9.52 2.67
N ILE A 184 -9.58 8.74 3.60
CA ILE A 184 -9.61 9.05 5.04
C ILE A 184 -8.79 10.31 5.36
N ASP A 185 -9.44 11.30 5.96
CA ASP A 185 -8.79 12.41 6.65
C ASP A 185 -8.60 12.05 8.13
N VAL A 186 -7.36 11.73 8.52
CA VAL A 186 -7.02 11.37 9.91
C VAL A 186 -7.26 12.51 10.90
N THR A 187 -7.45 13.74 10.42
CA THR A 187 -7.73 14.92 11.24
C THR A 187 -9.23 15.12 11.51
N ALA A 188 -10.11 14.42 10.78
CA ALA A 188 -11.55 14.55 10.92
C ALA A 188 -12.08 13.81 12.16
N PRO A 189 -13.13 14.33 12.83
CA PRO A 189 -13.79 13.66 13.92
C PRO A 189 -14.79 12.60 13.42
N LEU A 190 -14.81 11.43 14.06
CA LEU A 190 -15.77 10.36 13.79
C LEU A 190 -17.13 10.65 14.44
N ALA A 191 -18.20 10.26 13.75
CA ALA A 191 -19.51 10.11 14.36
C ALA A 191 -19.51 8.93 15.36
N ALA A 192 -20.46 8.92 16.31
CA ALA A 192 -20.62 7.77 17.18
C ALA A 192 -21.07 6.54 16.37
N ASP A 193 -20.50 5.39 16.69
CA ASP A 193 -20.90 4.09 16.16
C ASP A 193 -20.94 3.08 17.30
N THR A 194 -22.03 2.30 17.36
CA THR A 194 -22.22 1.27 18.39
C THR A 194 -21.65 -0.09 18.00
N ARG A 195 -21.17 -0.25 16.76
CA ARG A 195 -20.56 -1.50 16.31
C ARG A 195 -19.28 -1.79 17.09
N ARG A 196 -19.06 -3.05 17.40
CA ARG A 196 -17.84 -3.52 18.05
C ARG A 196 -16.65 -3.44 17.09
N TYR A 197 -15.55 -2.86 17.57
CA TYR A 197 -14.23 -2.90 16.92
C TYR A 197 -13.21 -3.54 17.87
N ALA A 198 -12.08 -4.00 17.33
CA ALA A 198 -11.03 -4.64 18.12
C ALA A 198 -10.44 -3.70 19.18
N ALA A 199 -10.15 -2.45 18.79
CA ALA A 199 -9.66 -1.43 19.72
C ALA A 199 -10.77 -0.74 20.53
N TYR A 200 -12.01 -0.77 20.01
CA TYR A 200 -13.17 -0.11 20.61
C TYR A 200 -14.32 -1.12 20.78
N PRO A 201 -14.25 -2.02 21.77
CA PRO A 201 -15.21 -3.11 21.92
C PRO A 201 -16.63 -2.64 22.27
N GLY A 202 -16.77 -1.41 22.80
CA GLY A 202 -18.05 -0.76 23.06
C GLY A 202 -18.54 0.17 21.94
N GLY A 203 -17.81 0.24 20.82
CA GLY A 203 -18.08 1.18 19.74
C GLY A 203 -17.26 2.47 19.80
N ILE A 204 -17.34 3.25 18.72
CA ILE A 204 -16.63 4.51 18.54
C ILE A 204 -17.42 5.62 19.23
N PRO A 205 -16.82 6.35 20.19
CA PRO A 205 -17.46 7.53 20.78
C PRO A 205 -17.49 8.70 19.77
N ALA A 206 -18.55 9.52 19.84
CA ALA A 206 -18.66 10.73 19.01
C ALA A 206 -17.49 11.68 19.26
N GLY A 207 -16.95 12.23 18.17
CA GLY A 207 -15.86 13.21 18.21
C GLY A 207 -14.47 12.58 18.36
N LEU A 208 -14.34 11.26 18.38
CA LEU A 208 -13.03 10.59 18.34
C LEU A 208 -12.30 10.99 17.05
N PRO A 209 -11.06 11.50 17.10
CA PRO A 209 -10.28 11.78 15.90
C PRO A 209 -10.06 10.49 15.10
N ALA A 210 -10.30 10.53 13.78
CA ALA A 210 -10.17 9.38 12.90
C ALA A 210 -8.77 8.73 12.98
N GLY A 211 -7.72 9.55 13.05
CA GLY A 211 -6.35 9.07 13.23
C GLY A 211 -6.15 8.23 14.49
N ASP A 212 -6.80 8.57 15.60
CA ASP A 212 -6.68 7.80 16.85
C ASP A 212 -7.37 6.45 16.73
N PHE A 213 -8.53 6.42 16.06
CA PHE A 213 -9.21 5.17 15.76
C PHE A 213 -8.32 4.27 14.90
N VAL A 214 -7.84 4.80 13.76
CA VAL A 214 -6.99 4.05 12.82
C VAL A 214 -5.74 3.52 13.52
N ALA A 215 -5.04 4.35 14.30
CA ALA A 215 -3.84 3.96 15.04
C ALA A 215 -4.10 2.78 15.99
N ALA A 216 -5.10 2.90 16.86
CA ALA A 216 -5.42 1.86 17.84
C ALA A 216 -5.95 0.58 17.17
N GLN A 217 -6.79 0.73 16.15
CA GLN A 217 -7.39 -0.38 15.42
C GLN A 217 -6.35 -1.17 14.63
N THR A 218 -5.40 -0.48 14.00
CA THR A 218 -4.26 -1.10 13.29
C THR A 218 -3.37 -1.89 14.24
N ALA A 219 -3.06 -1.33 15.41
CA ALA A 219 -2.25 -2.03 16.41
C ALA A 219 -2.95 -3.28 16.96
N ALA A 220 -4.25 -3.20 17.23
CA ALA A 220 -5.05 -4.35 17.67
C ALA A 220 -5.07 -5.47 16.61
N PHE A 221 -5.25 -5.11 15.34
CA PHE A 221 -5.18 -6.04 14.22
C PHE A 221 -3.80 -6.70 14.11
N ALA A 222 -2.73 -5.91 14.06
CA ALA A 222 -1.37 -6.42 13.97
C ALA A 222 -1.00 -7.36 15.14
N ALA A 223 -1.45 -7.02 16.35
CA ALA A 223 -1.26 -7.86 17.53
C ALA A 223 -2.00 -9.20 17.43
N ASP A 224 -3.25 -9.19 16.95
CA ASP A 224 -4.05 -10.42 16.85
C ASP A 224 -3.54 -11.38 15.76
N PHE A 225 -3.05 -10.85 14.64
CA PHE A 225 -2.50 -11.66 13.55
C PHE A 225 -1.01 -11.99 13.71
N GLY A 226 -0.33 -11.44 14.72
CA GLY A 226 1.11 -11.66 14.92
C GLY A 226 1.95 -11.08 13.78
N LEU A 227 1.52 -9.93 13.25
CA LEU A 227 2.23 -9.18 12.23
C LEU A 227 3.37 -8.39 12.86
N ASP A 228 4.45 -8.22 12.10
CA ASP A 228 5.61 -7.43 12.55
C ASP A 228 5.36 -5.93 12.40
N GLY A 229 4.33 -5.52 11.67
CA GLY A 229 4.02 -4.12 11.44
C GLY A 229 3.02 -3.89 10.32
N VAL A 230 3.04 -2.67 9.80
CA VAL A 230 2.20 -2.24 8.68
C VAL A 230 2.97 -1.41 7.68
N LEU A 231 2.48 -1.39 6.44
CA LEU A 231 2.84 -0.40 5.44
C LEU A 231 1.62 0.46 5.12
N LEU A 232 1.79 1.76 5.37
CA LEU A 232 0.83 2.79 5.05
C LEU A 232 1.00 3.23 3.59
N GLY A 233 0.03 2.88 2.74
CA GLY A 233 0.03 3.13 1.30
C GLY A 233 -0.34 4.55 0.91
N ASN A 234 0.03 4.95 -0.31
CA ASN A 234 -0.40 6.20 -0.95
C ASN A 234 -0.49 7.38 0.04
N GLN A 235 0.62 7.72 0.71
CA GLN A 235 0.72 8.82 1.66
C GLN A 235 -0.38 8.85 2.75
N PHE A 236 -0.79 7.67 3.25
CA PHE A 236 -1.80 7.53 4.32
C PHE A 236 -1.50 8.50 5.46
N GLY A 237 -2.53 9.21 5.91
CA GLY A 237 -2.42 10.25 6.94
C GLY A 237 -2.37 11.66 6.39
N LEU A 238 -2.09 11.80 5.10
CA LEU A 238 -2.26 13.04 4.34
C LEU A 238 -3.54 12.93 3.48
N ILE A 239 -4.03 14.00 2.86
CA ILE A 239 -5.14 13.94 1.88
C ILE A 239 -4.84 14.89 0.72
N GLY A 240 -5.48 14.69 -0.44
CA GLY A 240 -5.12 15.41 -1.68
C GLY A 240 -3.95 14.74 -2.38
N PHE A 241 -4.04 13.42 -2.55
CA PHE A 241 -2.90 12.57 -2.94
C PHE A 241 -2.24 12.98 -4.25
N TRP A 242 -0.93 12.75 -4.29
CA TRP A 242 -0.04 12.82 -5.46
C TRP A 242 0.25 14.21 -6.02
N HIS A 243 -0.63 15.18 -5.81
CA HIS A 243 -0.43 16.56 -6.29
C HIS A 243 -0.54 17.56 -5.13
N PRO A 244 0.52 18.33 -4.85
CA PRO A 244 0.53 19.34 -3.78
C PRO A 244 -0.61 20.37 -3.91
N ASP A 245 -1.01 20.68 -5.14
CA ASP A 245 -2.10 21.62 -5.42
C ASP A 245 -3.47 21.12 -4.97
N ASN A 246 -3.62 19.81 -4.75
CA ASN A 246 -4.83 19.20 -4.22
C ASN A 246 -4.81 19.07 -2.69
N ALA A 247 -3.71 19.44 -2.03
CA ALA A 247 -3.61 19.43 -0.59
C ALA A 247 -4.60 20.44 0.02
N PRO A 248 -5.29 20.11 1.12
CA PRO A 248 -6.13 21.06 1.83
C PRO A 248 -5.31 22.24 2.35
N PRO A 249 -5.95 23.38 2.65
CA PRO A 249 -5.29 24.50 3.30
C PRO A 249 -4.51 24.05 4.54
N LEU A 250 -3.19 24.26 4.49
CA LEU A 250 -2.33 23.94 5.61
C LEU A 250 -2.55 24.96 6.74
N THR A 251 -3.01 24.46 7.89
CA THR A 251 -3.14 25.24 9.12
C THR A 251 -2.27 24.63 10.22
N PRO A 252 -1.83 25.40 11.23
CA PRO A 252 -1.09 24.85 12.36
C PRO A 252 -1.85 23.71 13.06
N GLY A 253 -3.18 23.82 13.17
CA GLY A 253 -4.02 22.77 13.76
C GLY A 253 -4.03 21.48 12.93
N ARG A 254 -4.06 21.59 11.60
CA ARG A 254 -4.00 20.41 10.71
C ARG A 254 -2.65 19.70 10.81
N SER A 255 -1.54 20.44 10.77
CA SER A 255 -0.20 19.86 10.92
C SER A 255 -0.05 19.15 12.28
N ALA A 256 -0.52 19.78 13.37
CA ALA A 256 -0.50 19.16 14.69
C ALA A 256 -1.36 17.89 14.77
N ALA A 257 -2.51 17.85 14.09
CA ALA A 257 -3.35 16.66 14.04
C ALA A 257 -2.72 15.51 13.24
N ILE A 258 -2.01 15.80 12.15
CA ILE A 258 -1.24 14.83 11.36
C ILE A 258 -0.09 14.28 12.20
N GLU A 259 0.70 15.14 12.85
CA GLU A 259 1.78 14.71 13.75
C GLU A 259 1.23 13.80 14.87
N ARG A 260 0.10 14.19 15.46
CA ARG A 260 -0.59 13.38 16.48
C ARG A 260 -0.97 12.00 15.97
N PHE A 261 -1.47 11.86 14.74
CA PHE A 261 -1.78 10.56 14.17
C PHE A 261 -0.54 9.65 14.14
N PHE A 262 0.58 10.13 13.60
CA PHE A 262 1.83 9.35 13.52
C PHE A 262 2.39 8.99 14.91
N LEU A 263 2.36 9.94 15.86
CA LEU A 263 2.74 9.68 17.25
C LEU A 263 1.87 8.61 17.91
N ARG A 264 0.54 8.67 17.73
CA ARG A 264 -0.40 7.68 18.28
C ARG A 264 -0.23 6.31 17.62
N LEU A 265 0.01 6.27 16.31
CA LEU A 265 0.29 5.03 15.62
C LEU A 265 1.57 4.39 16.17
N ARG A 266 2.65 5.16 16.31
CA ARG A 266 3.90 4.66 16.90
C ARG A 266 3.72 4.17 18.33
N GLU A 267 3.05 4.94 19.18
CA GLU A 267 2.74 4.55 20.56
C GLU A 267 1.97 3.22 20.59
N ALA A 268 0.94 3.08 19.76
CA ALA A 268 0.10 1.88 19.72
C ALA A 268 0.85 0.66 19.13
N MET A 269 1.69 0.87 18.12
CA MET A 269 2.46 -0.19 17.46
C MET A 269 3.63 -0.68 18.31
N GLY A 270 4.20 0.19 19.15
CA GLY A 270 5.39 -0.10 19.97
C GLY A 270 6.60 -0.42 19.10
N GLU A 271 7.21 -1.58 19.34
CA GLU A 271 8.37 -2.10 18.59
C GLU A 271 8.02 -2.64 17.20
N ARG A 272 6.73 -2.66 16.82
CA ARG A 272 6.32 -3.09 15.48
C ARG A 272 6.69 -2.05 14.43
N LEU A 273 6.96 -2.54 13.22
CA LEU A 273 7.37 -1.72 12.09
C LEU A 273 6.21 -0.84 11.58
N VAL A 274 6.52 0.40 11.27
CA VAL A 274 5.64 1.32 10.54
C VAL A 274 6.38 1.81 9.33
N TYR A 275 6.01 1.26 8.18
CA TYR A 275 6.49 1.68 6.88
C TYR A 275 5.49 2.66 6.28
N TRP A 276 5.97 3.59 5.48
CA TRP A 276 5.12 4.58 4.82
C TRP A 276 5.52 4.77 3.37
N MET A 277 4.58 4.63 2.46
CA MET A 277 4.73 4.99 1.06
C MET A 277 4.52 6.48 0.90
N ASP A 278 5.50 7.14 0.30
CA ASP A 278 5.55 8.60 0.26
C ASP A 278 4.57 9.26 -0.71
N THR A 279 4.60 10.58 -0.74
CA THR A 279 3.76 11.38 -1.64
C THR A 279 4.33 11.48 -3.06
N TYR A 280 5.44 10.80 -3.38
CA TYR A 280 6.25 11.04 -4.59
C TYR A 280 7.05 12.35 -4.59
N TRP A 281 6.88 13.20 -3.56
CA TRP A 281 7.54 14.49 -3.46
C TRP A 281 8.57 14.56 -2.35
N ARG A 282 9.50 15.49 -2.53
CA ARG A 282 10.55 15.83 -1.57
C ARG A 282 9.94 16.17 -0.21
N ALA A 283 10.66 15.87 0.86
CA ALA A 283 10.21 16.16 2.23
C ALA A 283 9.84 17.64 2.47
N GLU A 284 10.48 18.58 1.76
CA GLU A 284 10.13 20.01 1.80
C GLU A 284 8.72 20.29 1.27
N VAL A 285 8.32 19.62 0.18
CA VAL A 285 6.98 19.73 -0.39
C VAL A 285 5.97 19.08 0.56
N GLU A 286 6.31 17.93 1.13
CA GLU A 286 5.46 17.24 2.13
C GLU A 286 5.17 18.11 3.36
N ARG A 287 6.17 18.87 3.83
CA ARG A 287 6.01 19.84 4.91
C ARG A 287 5.11 21.00 4.51
N SER A 288 5.37 21.60 3.36
CA SER A 288 4.74 22.85 2.95
C SER A 288 3.31 22.68 2.44
N ALA A 289 3.03 21.58 1.73
CA ALA A 289 1.70 21.30 1.20
C ALA A 289 0.80 20.54 2.19
N TRP A 290 1.34 19.51 2.85
CA TRP A 290 0.52 18.62 3.70
C TRP A 290 0.80 18.75 5.20
N GLY A 291 1.86 19.45 5.61
CA GLY A 291 2.16 19.65 7.03
C GLY A 291 2.81 18.46 7.72
N MET A 292 3.45 17.56 6.96
CA MET A 292 4.26 16.46 7.51
C MET A 292 5.43 17.06 8.32
N THR A 293 5.64 16.61 9.56
CA THR A 293 6.65 17.18 10.47
C THR A 293 7.86 16.27 10.63
N ASP A 294 8.99 16.83 11.10
CA ASP A 294 10.16 16.04 11.50
C ASP A 294 9.80 14.97 12.53
N THR A 295 8.97 15.34 13.51
CA THR A 295 8.47 14.43 14.54
C THR A 295 7.72 13.27 13.90
N ALA A 296 6.82 13.55 12.95
CA ALA A 296 6.06 12.50 12.26
C ALA A 296 7.00 11.57 11.48
N TYR A 297 7.97 12.09 10.74
CA TYR A 297 8.97 11.25 10.05
C TYR A 297 9.78 10.39 11.01
N ALA A 298 10.18 10.93 12.15
CA ALA A 298 10.96 10.20 13.15
C ALA A 298 10.20 9.01 13.76
N THR A 299 8.88 8.95 13.58
CA THR A 299 8.08 7.79 14.00
C THR A 299 8.11 6.62 13.01
N LEU A 300 8.68 6.78 11.81
CA LEU A 300 8.65 5.78 10.75
C LEU A 300 9.94 4.95 10.73
N ASP A 301 9.83 3.65 10.48
CA ASP A 301 11.00 2.77 10.37
C ASP A 301 11.59 2.79 8.95
N ALA A 302 10.72 2.91 7.95
CA ALA A 302 11.11 3.00 6.55
C ALA A 302 10.12 3.85 5.75
N ILE A 303 10.64 4.49 4.71
CA ILE A 303 9.84 5.19 3.70
C ILE A 303 10.06 4.52 2.37
N LEU A 304 8.99 4.06 1.73
CA LEU A 304 9.01 3.70 0.33
C LEU A 304 8.98 4.98 -0.50
N VAL A 305 10.12 5.27 -1.13
CA VAL A 305 10.25 6.30 -2.17
C VAL A 305 9.64 5.73 -3.44
N SER A 306 8.39 6.10 -3.68
CA SER A 306 7.64 5.49 -4.76
C SER A 306 8.07 6.06 -6.12
N THR A 307 8.16 5.19 -7.12
CA THR A 307 8.57 5.55 -8.48
C THR A 307 7.62 5.01 -9.54
N PHE A 308 6.40 4.61 -9.15
CA PHE A 308 5.42 4.05 -10.07
C PHE A 308 5.24 4.99 -11.25
N ALA A 309 5.43 4.46 -12.47
CA ALA A 309 5.73 5.23 -13.69
C ALA A 309 4.63 6.22 -14.13
N VAL A 310 3.53 6.22 -13.38
CA VAL A 310 2.23 6.76 -13.74
C VAL A 310 1.88 8.05 -13.01
N LEU A 311 2.61 8.35 -11.92
CA LEU A 311 2.36 9.52 -11.08
C LEU A 311 3.58 10.44 -10.98
N VAL A 312 4.79 9.88 -11.08
CA VAL A 312 6.01 10.63 -10.82
C VAL A 312 6.60 11.14 -12.11
N GLU A 313 6.77 12.46 -12.19
CA GLU A 313 7.70 13.00 -13.16
C GLU A 313 9.10 12.46 -12.85
N ARG A 314 9.75 11.80 -13.80
CA ARG A 314 11.09 11.19 -13.58
C ARG A 314 12.10 12.14 -12.93
N THR A 315 11.96 13.44 -13.20
CA THR A 315 12.75 14.52 -12.61
C THR A 315 12.64 14.64 -11.09
N GLU A 316 11.57 14.14 -10.47
CA GLU A 316 11.37 14.19 -9.02
C GLU A 316 11.88 12.96 -8.27
N ILE A 317 12.14 11.83 -8.94
CA ILE A 317 12.58 10.58 -8.29
C ILE A 317 13.87 10.79 -7.49
N VAL A 318 14.91 11.35 -8.11
CA VAL A 318 16.22 11.55 -7.45
C VAL A 318 16.13 12.60 -6.33
N PRO A 319 15.60 13.81 -6.56
CA PRO A 319 15.43 14.79 -5.49
C PRO A 319 14.61 14.26 -4.31
N ASN A 320 13.54 13.50 -4.58
CA ASN A 320 12.72 12.91 -3.54
C ASN A 320 13.55 11.90 -2.71
N LEU A 321 14.18 10.92 -3.36
CA LEU A 321 15.05 9.94 -2.70
C LEU A 321 16.09 10.59 -1.79
N LEU A 322 16.84 11.56 -2.32
CA LEU A 322 17.89 12.26 -1.57
C LEU A 322 17.31 13.05 -0.39
N SER A 323 16.13 13.65 -0.55
CA SER A 323 15.46 14.35 0.54
C SER A 323 15.03 13.42 1.67
N LYS A 324 14.59 12.18 1.37
CA LYS A 324 14.23 11.19 2.40
C LYS A 324 15.46 10.63 3.08
N ALA A 325 16.51 10.34 2.33
CA ALA A 325 17.79 9.89 2.89
C ALA A 325 18.40 10.93 3.85
N ALA A 326 18.15 12.22 3.62
CA ALA A 326 18.62 13.31 4.49
C ALA A 326 17.83 13.48 5.80
N LEU A 327 16.69 12.80 5.99
CA LEU A 327 15.87 12.94 7.21
C LEU A 327 16.56 12.37 8.46
N GLY A 328 17.52 11.45 8.29
CA GLY A 328 18.27 10.86 9.41
C GLY A 328 17.45 9.98 10.37
N GLY A 329 16.18 9.68 10.03
CA GLY A 329 15.28 8.81 10.77
C GLY A 329 14.93 7.55 9.99
N PRO A 330 13.86 7.58 9.16
CA PRO A 330 13.41 6.42 8.42
C PRO A 330 14.38 5.99 7.33
N ARG A 331 14.43 4.69 7.09
CA ARG A 331 15.25 4.11 6.02
C ARG A 331 14.55 4.26 4.65
N PRO A 332 15.19 4.88 3.65
CA PRO A 332 14.60 4.99 2.30
C PRO A 332 14.68 3.66 1.55
N LEU A 333 13.53 3.16 1.11
CA LEU A 333 13.39 2.03 0.21
C LEU A 333 13.03 2.56 -1.19
N LEU A 334 13.83 2.23 -2.19
CA LEU A 334 13.52 2.66 -3.56
C LEU A 334 12.47 1.73 -4.17
N GLY A 335 11.33 2.30 -4.58
CA GLY A 335 10.35 1.59 -5.40
C GLY A 335 10.95 1.21 -6.75
N LEU A 336 10.72 -0.02 -7.18
CA LEU A 336 11.05 -0.49 -8.52
C LEU A 336 9.78 -1.03 -9.15
N ASP A 337 9.44 -0.47 -10.30
CA ASP A 337 8.21 -0.78 -10.97
C ASP A 337 8.43 -1.83 -12.06
N PHE A 338 7.55 -2.82 -12.07
CA PHE A 338 7.57 -3.94 -13.01
C PHE A 338 6.15 -4.21 -13.50
N VAL A 339 5.26 -4.45 -12.55
CA VAL A 339 3.86 -4.80 -12.70
C VAL A 339 3.10 -4.19 -11.53
N ASP A 340 1.79 -4.17 -11.63
CA ASP A 340 0.91 -3.67 -10.59
C ASP A 340 -0.24 -4.65 -10.34
N PRO A 341 -0.51 -5.02 -9.08
CA PRO A 341 -1.61 -5.92 -8.76
C PRO A 341 -2.96 -5.23 -8.78
N TRP A 342 -2.98 -3.90 -8.84
CA TRP A 342 -4.17 -3.06 -8.86
C TRP A 342 -4.51 -2.63 -10.28
N TYR A 343 -3.53 -2.46 -11.16
CA TYR A 343 -3.74 -1.96 -12.51
C TYR A 343 -3.14 -2.88 -13.57
N TRP A 344 -3.76 -2.91 -14.74
CA TRP A 344 -3.19 -3.56 -15.91
C TRP A 344 -2.10 -2.67 -16.52
N TYR A 345 -0.85 -2.87 -16.13
CA TYR A 345 0.33 -2.41 -16.87
C TYR A 345 1.57 -3.25 -16.55
N ARG A 346 2.55 -3.19 -17.44
CA ARG A 346 3.86 -3.86 -17.33
C ARG A 346 4.94 -2.87 -17.69
N THR A 347 5.50 -2.15 -16.72
CA THR A 347 6.44 -1.05 -16.96
C THR A 347 7.66 -1.48 -17.80
N TYR A 348 8.12 -2.72 -17.67
CA TYR A 348 9.23 -3.27 -18.48
C TYR A 348 8.93 -3.39 -19.99
N LEU A 349 7.64 -3.47 -20.38
CA LEU A 349 7.17 -3.50 -21.77
C LEU A 349 6.55 -2.18 -22.19
N ASP A 350 5.62 -1.68 -21.39
CA ASP A 350 4.70 -0.60 -21.73
C ASP A 350 5.37 0.79 -21.52
N ASP A 351 6.32 0.92 -20.58
CA ASP A 351 7.18 2.10 -20.43
C ASP A 351 8.64 1.72 -20.08
N ARG A 352 9.30 1.08 -21.06
CA ARG A 352 10.68 0.62 -20.93
C ARG A 352 11.66 1.73 -20.52
N ARG A 353 11.37 3.00 -20.83
CA ARG A 353 12.24 4.11 -20.45
C ARG A 353 12.21 4.37 -18.94
N SER A 354 11.03 4.37 -18.31
CA SER A 354 10.92 4.47 -16.84
C SER A 354 11.53 3.25 -16.17
N TYR A 355 11.28 2.06 -16.72
CA TYR A 355 11.88 0.82 -16.25
C TYR A 355 13.41 0.95 -16.17
N LEU A 356 14.08 1.32 -17.26
CA LEU A 356 15.54 1.47 -17.29
C LEU A 356 16.04 2.58 -16.37
N TYR A 357 15.35 3.74 -16.36
CA TYR A 357 15.73 4.88 -15.54
C TYR A 357 15.76 4.57 -14.04
N GLN A 358 14.80 3.80 -13.52
CA GLN A 358 14.79 3.38 -12.10
C GLN A 358 16.05 2.58 -11.72
N ARG A 359 16.59 1.75 -12.65
CA ARG A 359 17.84 1.01 -12.42
C ARG A 359 19.06 1.94 -12.48
N GLU A 360 19.05 2.93 -13.37
CA GLU A 360 20.11 3.96 -13.41
C GLU A 360 20.15 4.76 -12.10
N VAL A 361 18.99 5.15 -11.57
CA VAL A 361 18.87 5.82 -10.26
C VAL A 361 19.44 4.94 -9.15
N LEU A 362 19.03 3.66 -9.10
CA LEU A 362 19.54 2.71 -8.11
C LEU A 362 21.07 2.59 -8.17
N ALA A 363 21.63 2.46 -9.37
CA ALA A 363 23.08 2.34 -9.56
C ALA A 363 23.83 3.63 -9.17
N ALA A 364 23.30 4.80 -9.50
CA ALA A 364 23.93 6.09 -9.25
C ALA A 364 23.80 6.57 -7.79
N HIS A 365 22.74 6.15 -7.08
CA HIS A 365 22.40 6.65 -5.76
C HIS A 365 22.30 5.54 -4.70
N ALA A 366 22.97 4.41 -4.90
CA ALA A 366 22.97 3.25 -4.01
C ALA A 366 23.23 3.60 -2.54
N ALA A 367 24.15 4.54 -2.26
CA ALA A 367 24.48 4.97 -0.90
C ALA A 367 23.30 5.64 -0.16
N SER A 368 22.28 6.08 -0.88
CA SER A 368 21.04 6.68 -0.33
C SER A 368 19.87 5.70 -0.30
N VAL A 369 20.08 4.42 -0.64
CA VAL A 369 19.03 3.39 -0.72
C VAL A 369 19.31 2.30 0.31
N ALA A 370 18.42 2.13 1.29
CA ALA A 370 18.53 1.10 2.31
C ALA A 370 17.90 -0.24 1.88
N GLY A 371 17.04 -0.22 0.88
CA GLY A 371 16.38 -1.39 0.34
C GLY A 371 15.62 -1.08 -0.95
N VAL A 372 15.13 -2.12 -1.59
CA VAL A 372 14.29 -1.99 -2.79
C VAL A 372 12.94 -2.63 -2.55
N SER A 373 11.90 -2.02 -3.12
CA SER A 373 10.52 -2.44 -2.96
C SER A 373 9.85 -2.65 -4.30
N PHE A 374 9.09 -3.72 -4.48
CA PHE A 374 8.33 -3.95 -5.70
C PHE A 374 7.11 -4.86 -5.47
N PHE A 375 6.12 -4.74 -6.35
CA PHE A 375 5.03 -5.71 -6.44
C PHE A 375 5.53 -7.01 -7.05
N ALA A 376 5.37 -8.10 -6.30
CA ALA A 376 5.85 -9.41 -6.71
C ALA A 376 4.86 -10.17 -7.59
N ASN A 377 3.62 -9.70 -7.71
CA ASN A 377 2.63 -10.25 -8.63
C ASN A 377 1.83 -9.16 -9.35
N ASP A 378 1.37 -9.47 -10.56
CA ASP A 378 0.50 -8.63 -11.36
C ASP A 378 -0.98 -8.77 -10.92
N THR A 379 -1.84 -8.05 -11.64
CA THR A 379 -3.29 -8.08 -11.48
C THR A 379 -3.87 -9.50 -11.52
N PHE A 380 -3.27 -10.45 -12.24
CA PHE A 380 -3.76 -11.84 -12.34
C PHE A 380 -3.12 -12.79 -11.34
N GLY A 381 -2.23 -12.29 -10.48
CA GLY A 381 -1.47 -13.13 -9.56
C GLY A 381 -0.24 -13.78 -10.20
N HIS A 382 0.11 -13.44 -11.44
CA HIS A 382 1.35 -13.92 -12.05
C HIS A 382 2.55 -13.17 -11.47
N PHE A 383 3.64 -13.89 -11.20
CA PHE A 383 4.86 -13.25 -10.73
C PHE A 383 5.57 -12.43 -11.80
N VAL A 384 6.38 -11.46 -11.35
CA VAL A 384 7.25 -10.67 -12.24
C VAL A 384 8.12 -11.62 -13.09
N PRO A 385 8.30 -11.40 -14.40
CA PRO A 385 9.10 -12.28 -15.23
C PRO A 385 10.55 -12.43 -14.72
N ALA A 386 11.04 -13.68 -14.69
CA ALA A 386 12.35 -14.01 -14.13
C ALA A 386 13.50 -13.21 -14.77
N GLY A 387 13.49 -13.01 -16.09
CA GLY A 387 14.55 -12.26 -16.78
C GLY A 387 14.65 -10.80 -16.34
N GLU A 388 13.52 -10.15 -16.05
CA GLU A 388 13.52 -8.75 -15.59
C GLU A 388 13.91 -8.66 -14.11
N LEU A 389 13.51 -9.65 -13.30
CA LEU A 389 13.98 -9.79 -11.92
C LEU A 389 15.50 -9.99 -11.87
N GLU A 390 16.05 -10.88 -12.69
CA GLU A 390 17.49 -11.17 -12.76
C GLU A 390 18.28 -9.94 -13.20
N ALA A 391 17.86 -9.28 -14.29
CA ALA A 391 18.51 -8.07 -14.78
C ALA A 391 18.54 -6.95 -13.73
N THR A 392 17.45 -6.80 -12.96
CA THR A 392 17.37 -5.79 -11.89
C THR A 392 18.22 -6.21 -10.68
N PHE A 393 18.24 -7.49 -10.33
CA PHE A 393 19.05 -8.01 -9.22
C PHE A 393 20.54 -7.83 -9.47
N GLU A 394 21.01 -7.97 -10.72
CA GLU A 394 22.40 -7.67 -11.06
C GLU A 394 22.79 -6.22 -10.75
N VAL A 395 21.87 -5.27 -10.92
CA VAL A 395 22.09 -3.86 -10.59
C VAL A 395 22.19 -3.69 -9.07
N VAL A 396 21.28 -4.31 -8.30
CA VAL A 396 21.33 -4.32 -6.82
C VAL A 396 22.66 -4.89 -6.34
N ARG A 397 23.08 -6.04 -6.87
CA ARG A 397 24.32 -6.70 -6.43
C ARG A 397 25.57 -5.85 -6.73
N LYS A 398 25.59 -5.16 -7.88
CA LYS A 398 26.68 -4.22 -8.21
C LYS A 398 26.68 -3.02 -7.26
N ALA A 399 25.50 -2.47 -6.97
CA ALA A 399 25.29 -1.37 -6.05
C ALA A 399 25.71 -1.72 -4.60
N GLU A 400 25.54 -2.96 -4.15
CA GLU A 400 25.97 -3.42 -2.82
C GLU A 400 27.50 -3.60 -2.70
N THR A 401 28.19 -3.75 -3.83
CA THR A 401 29.66 -3.96 -3.90
C THR A 401 30.47 -2.68 -4.13
N THR A 402 29.79 -1.58 -4.48
CA THR A 402 30.40 -0.27 -4.74
C THR A 402 30.28 0.59 -3.49
#